data_AF-A0A0M2NRJ2-F1
#
_entry.id   AF-A0A0M2NRJ2-F1
#
_cell.length_a   1.000
_cell.length_b   1.000
_cell.length_c   1.000
_cell.angle_alpha   90.00
_cell.angle_beta   90.00
_cell.angle_gamma   90.00
#
_symmetry.space_group_name_H-M   'P 1'
#
loop_
_entity.id
_entity.type
_entity.pdbx_description
1 polymer ?
#
loop_
_entity_poly.entity_id
_entity_poly.type
_entity_poly.pdbx_seq_one_letter_code
_entity_poly.pdbx_strand_id
1 'polypeptide(L)'
;MNNHTSTKLISTSASMKFINAQMIPGLLTLYNDKITFKAKGVIENHEIKSLFPFDELQSVKFGLSLTPFRITIMEADGEPWLFDQVPRKDGKKFVELYNVLLSE
;
A
#
# COMPACT_ATOMS: atom_id res chain seq x y z
N MET A 1 7.94 28.41 0.20
CA MET A 1 7.87 26.97 0.54
C MET A 1 6.45 26.54 0.28
N ASN A 2 6.19 25.87 -0.85
CA ASN A 2 4.85 25.37 -1.16
C ASN A 2 4.61 24.15 -0.26
N ASN A 3 3.76 24.29 0.75
CA ASN A 3 3.28 23.16 1.53
C ASN A 3 2.39 22.32 0.61
N HIS A 4 2.96 21.32 -0.06
CA HIS A 4 2.16 20.30 -0.72
C HIS A 4 1.40 19.54 0.38
N THR A 5 0.12 19.90 0.57
CA THR A 5 -0.74 19.21 1.53
C THR A 5 -1.10 17.84 0.96
N SER A 6 -0.49 16.81 1.52
CA SER A 6 -0.79 15.41 1.20
C SER A 6 -2.25 15.11 1.55
N THR A 7 -3.05 14.79 0.54
CA THR A 7 -4.50 14.58 0.67
C THR A 7 -4.82 13.10 0.59
N LYS A 8 -5.51 12.58 1.59
CA LYS A 8 -5.95 11.18 1.64
C LYS A 8 -7.04 10.93 0.62
N LEU A 9 -6.90 9.87 -0.18
CA LEU A 9 -7.86 9.49 -1.22
C LEU A 9 -8.68 8.27 -0.83
N ILE A 10 -8.02 7.21 -0.37
CA ILE A 10 -8.69 5.98 0.07
C ILE A 10 -7.82 5.23 1.09
N SER A 11 -8.46 4.50 1.99
CA SER A 11 -7.79 3.51 2.84
C SER A 11 -8.46 2.15 2.67
N THR A 12 -7.68 1.09 2.80
CA THR A 12 -8.20 -0.29 2.81
C THR A 12 -7.48 -1.12 3.87
N SER A 13 -8.20 -2.07 4.46
CA SER A 13 -7.59 -3.08 5.32
C SER A 13 -6.69 -3.97 4.48
N ALA A 14 -5.47 -4.20 4.96
CA ALA A 14 -4.51 -5.05 4.28
C ALA A 14 -3.54 -5.66 5.30
N SER A 15 -3.01 -6.82 4.98
CA SER A 15 -2.01 -7.50 5.80
C SER A 15 -0.69 -7.56 5.04
N MET A 16 0.33 -6.86 5.55
CA MET A 16 1.67 -6.91 4.99
C MET A 16 2.25 -8.30 5.23
N LYS A 17 2.68 -8.96 4.15
CA LYS A 17 3.35 -10.25 4.24
C LYS A 17 4.82 -10.04 4.59
N PHE A 18 5.23 -10.63 5.72
CA PHE A 18 6.60 -10.58 6.20
C PHE A 18 7.29 -11.95 6.05
N ILE A 19 8.61 -11.98 6.27
CA ILE A 19 9.45 -13.18 6.24
C ILE A 19 8.84 -14.27 7.15
N ASN A 20 8.96 -15.55 6.74
CA ASN A 20 8.38 -16.72 7.42
C ASN A 20 6.85 -16.77 7.45
N ALA A 21 6.18 -16.15 6.47
CA ALA A 21 4.72 -16.19 6.28
C ALA A 21 3.90 -15.55 7.44
N GLN A 22 4.55 -14.75 8.28
CA GLN A 22 3.83 -13.91 9.23
C GLN A 22 3.17 -12.75 8.51
N MET A 23 1.95 -12.45 8.93
CA MET A 23 1.09 -11.45 8.32
C MET A 23 0.84 -10.35 9.34
N ILE A 24 1.17 -9.12 8.98
CA ILE A 24 1.00 -7.94 9.82
C ILE A 24 -0.27 -7.22 9.37
N PRO A 25 -1.39 -7.31 10.10
CA PRO A 25 -2.61 -6.62 9.72
C PRO A 25 -2.47 -5.11 9.94
N GLY A 26 -3.04 -4.33 9.05
CA GLY A 26 -2.96 -2.88 9.11
C GLY A 26 -3.94 -2.17 8.18
N LEU A 27 -3.67 -0.89 7.98
CA LEU A 27 -4.39 -0.04 7.05
C LEU A 27 -3.42 0.49 6.00
N LEU A 28 -3.67 0.17 4.74
CA LEU A 28 -2.96 0.74 3.61
C LEU A 28 -3.74 1.96 3.12
N THR A 29 -3.09 3.12 3.03
CA THR A 29 -3.72 4.39 2.68
C THR A 29 -3.02 5.02 1.49
N LEU A 30 -3.81 5.38 0.47
CA LEU A 30 -3.35 6.14 -0.68
C LEU A 30 -3.58 7.64 -0.43
N TYR A 31 -2.53 8.41 -0.65
CA TYR A 31 -2.57 9.86 -0.76
C TYR A 31 -2.28 10.27 -2.20
N ASN A 32 -2.36 11.57 -2.50
CA ASN A 32 -2.02 12.11 -3.82
C ASN A 32 -0.52 12.11 -4.14
N ASP A 33 0.36 11.87 -3.16
CA ASP A 33 1.82 11.93 -3.28
C ASP A 33 2.55 10.65 -2.82
N LYS A 34 1.85 9.75 -2.12
CA LYS A 34 2.45 8.57 -1.49
C LYS A 34 1.41 7.52 -1.11
N ILE A 35 1.90 6.34 -0.74
CA ILE A 35 1.15 5.32 0.00
C ILE A 35 1.74 5.21 1.40
N THR A 36 0.90 5.01 2.41
CA THR A 36 1.34 4.67 3.76
C THR A 36 0.72 3.37 4.25
N PHE A 37 1.45 2.66 5.09
CA PHE A 37 0.97 1.51 5.81
C PHE A 37 1.09 1.77 7.32
N LYS A 38 -0.01 1.53 8.04
CA LYS A 38 -0.01 1.57 9.50
C LYS A 38 -0.43 0.22 10.04
N ALA A 39 0.44 -0.43 10.81
CA ALA A 39 0.13 -1.71 11.43
C ALA A 39 -0.88 -1.53 12.56
N LYS A 40 -1.56 -2.61 12.94
CA LYS A 40 -2.42 -2.68 14.12
C LYS A 40 -1.81 -3.60 15.17
N GLY A 41 -2.06 -3.29 16.44
CA GLY A 41 -1.67 -4.14 17.56
C GLY A 41 -0.26 -3.85 18.06
N VAL A 42 0.46 -4.89 18.50
CA VAL A 42 1.71 -4.77 19.27
C VAL A 42 2.84 -4.04 18.51
N ILE A 43 2.78 -4.04 17.18
CA ILE A 43 3.80 -3.45 16.31
C ILE A 43 3.34 -2.13 15.66
N GLU A 44 2.22 -1.57 16.12
CA GLU A 44 1.80 -0.22 15.70
C GLU A 44 2.90 0.81 16.03
N ASN A 45 3.27 1.64 15.06
CA ASN A 45 4.39 2.60 15.10
C ASN A 45 5.80 1.97 15.13
N HIS A 46 5.90 0.65 15.00
CA HIS A 46 7.16 -0.09 14.87
C HIS A 46 7.17 -0.92 13.58
N GLU A 47 6.58 -0.37 12.53
CA GLU A 47 6.54 -1.00 11.21
C GLU A 47 7.90 -0.99 10.56
N ILE A 48 8.26 -2.12 9.94
CA ILE A 48 9.51 -2.26 9.18
C ILE A 48 9.52 -1.34 7.95
N LYS A 49 8.33 -1.09 7.39
CA LYS A 49 8.09 -0.12 6.33
C LYS A 49 6.68 0.44 6.48
N SER A 50 6.54 1.76 6.43
CA SER A 50 5.27 2.45 6.63
C SER A 50 5.00 3.54 5.57
N LEU A 51 5.99 3.88 4.75
CA LEU A 51 5.93 4.96 3.78
C LEU A 51 6.48 4.50 2.42
N PHE A 52 5.74 4.82 1.37
CA PHE A 52 6.01 4.48 -0.02
C PHE A 52 5.80 5.75 -0.88
N PRO A 53 6.84 6.60 -1.03
CA PRO A 53 6.80 7.79 -1.88
C PRO A 53 6.66 7.43 -3.36
N PHE A 54 5.84 8.14 -4.15
CA PHE A 54 5.60 7.75 -5.55
C PHE A 54 6.84 7.77 -6.44
N ASP A 55 7.79 8.68 -6.17
CA ASP A 55 9.07 8.78 -6.87
C ASP A 55 10.00 7.58 -6.64
N GLU A 56 9.73 6.78 -5.61
CA GLU A 56 10.43 5.54 -5.29
C GLU A 56 9.68 4.29 -5.80
N LEU A 57 8.50 4.45 -6.42
CA LEU A 57 7.68 3.33 -6.90
C LEU A 57 7.86 3.05 -8.38
N GLN A 58 8.10 1.78 -8.70
CA GLN A 58 8.02 1.29 -10.08
C GLN A 58 6.57 1.02 -10.48
N SER A 59 5.78 0.35 -9.62
CA SER A 59 4.37 0.05 -9.92
C SER A 59 3.56 -0.32 -8.68
N VAL A 60 2.24 -0.14 -8.76
CA VAL A 60 1.28 -0.67 -7.79
C VAL A 60 0.22 -1.48 -8.54
N LYS A 61 -0.01 -2.73 -8.13
CA LYS A 61 -0.88 -3.67 -8.85
C LYS A 61 -1.85 -4.38 -7.91
N PHE A 62 -3.06 -4.63 -8.38
CA PHE A 62 -4.07 -5.43 -7.70
C PHE A 62 -4.19 -6.81 -8.37
N GLY A 63 -4.29 -7.87 -7.58
CA GLY A 63 -4.35 -9.24 -8.09
C GLY A 63 -4.92 -10.26 -7.10
N LEU A 64 -4.84 -11.53 -7.49
CA LEU A 64 -5.24 -12.66 -6.65
C LEU A 64 -4.13 -13.02 -5.65
N SER A 65 -4.53 -13.51 -4.48
CA SER A 65 -3.64 -14.21 -3.55
C SER A 65 -4.32 -15.46 -3.00
N LEU A 66 -3.56 -16.27 -2.26
CA LEU A 66 -4.12 -17.41 -1.54
C LEU A 66 -5.02 -16.98 -0.37
N THR A 67 -5.03 -15.68 -0.03
CA THR A 67 -5.79 -15.10 1.09
C THR A 67 -6.31 -13.69 0.80
N PRO A 68 -7.50 -13.53 0.21
CA PRO A 68 -7.91 -13.87 -1.17
C PRO A 68 -7.46 -12.87 -2.26
N PHE A 69 -7.17 -11.60 -1.92
CA PHE A 69 -6.71 -10.59 -2.89
C PHE A 69 -5.50 -9.83 -2.36
N ARG A 70 -4.71 -9.29 -3.29
CA ARG A 70 -3.43 -8.63 -3.01
C ARG A 70 -3.31 -7.28 -3.67
N ILE A 71 -2.68 -6.34 -2.96
CA ILE A 71 -1.97 -5.20 -3.55
C ILE A 71 -0.47 -5.50 -3.49
N THR A 72 0.22 -5.33 -4.61
CA THR A 72 1.69 -5.40 -4.69
C THR A 72 2.21 -4.01 -4.98
N ILE A 73 3.09 -3.51 -4.11
CA ILE A 73 3.86 -2.28 -4.33
C ILE A 73 5.26 -2.72 -4.73
N MET A 74 5.72 -2.31 -5.90
CA MET A 74 7.07 -2.59 -6.38
C MET A 74 7.87 -1.29 -6.32
N GLU A 75 8.95 -1.30 -5.56
CA GLU A 75 9.88 -0.16 -5.48
C GLU A 75 10.82 -0.15 -6.69
N ALA A 76 11.44 1.00 -6.97
CA ALA A 76 12.29 1.21 -8.13
C ALA A 76 13.54 0.30 -8.16
N ASP A 77 13.99 -0.17 -7.00
CA ASP A 77 15.09 -1.13 -6.83
C ASP A 77 14.67 -2.60 -7.07
N GLY A 78 13.38 -2.85 -7.30
CA GLY A 78 12.81 -4.17 -7.54
C GLY A 78 12.38 -4.91 -6.27
N GLU A 79 12.38 -4.28 -5.10
CA GLU A 79 11.84 -4.88 -3.87
C GLU A 79 10.29 -4.91 -3.88
N PRO A 80 9.65 -6.09 -3.75
CA PRO A 80 8.20 -6.19 -3.72
C PRO A 80 7.64 -6.19 -2.29
N TRP A 81 6.74 -5.25 -2.01
CA TRP A 81 5.94 -5.22 -0.80
C TRP A 81 4.54 -5.78 -1.06
N LEU A 82 4.23 -6.89 -0.39
CA LEU A 82 3.02 -7.67 -0.62
C LEU A 82 2.00 -7.41 0.49
N PHE A 83 0.80 -6.99 0.09
CA PHE A 83 -0.32 -6.71 0.98
C PHE A 83 -1.49 -7.63 0.63
N ASP A 84 -1.68 -8.68 1.41
CA ASP A 84 -2.77 -9.66 1.24
C ASP A 84 -4.00 -9.29 2.07
N GLN A 85 -5.04 -10.12 2.01
CA GLN A 85 -6.31 -9.95 2.73
C GLN A 85 -7.04 -8.65 2.40
N VAL A 86 -6.84 -8.14 1.18
CA VAL A 86 -7.43 -6.88 0.74
C VAL A 86 -8.89 -7.09 0.30
N PRO A 87 -9.85 -6.28 0.78
CA PRO A 87 -11.21 -6.27 0.24
C PRO A 87 -11.21 -5.99 -1.27
N ARG A 88 -11.86 -6.86 -2.06
CA ARG A 88 -11.82 -6.78 -3.54
C ARG A 88 -12.19 -5.41 -4.11
N LYS A 89 -13.27 -4.82 -3.60
CA LYS A 89 -13.80 -3.53 -4.08
C LYS A 89 -12.78 -2.41 -3.82
N ASP A 90 -12.26 -2.37 -2.60
CA ASP A 90 -11.33 -1.33 -2.18
C ASP A 90 -9.98 -1.48 -2.88
N GLY A 91 -9.46 -2.71 -3.00
CA GLY A 91 -8.18 -2.96 -3.66
C GLY A 91 -8.19 -2.60 -5.14
N LYS A 92 -9.29 -2.88 -5.85
CA LYS A 92 -9.47 -2.40 -7.23
C LYS A 92 -9.49 -0.87 -7.28
N LYS A 93 -10.29 -0.22 -6.44
CA LYS A 93 -10.41 1.25 -6.45
C LYS A 93 -9.11 1.94 -6.05
N PHE A 94 -8.35 1.34 -5.13
CA PHE A 94 -7.05 1.81 -4.70
C PHE A 94 -6.08 1.92 -5.88
N VAL A 95 -5.92 0.83 -6.65
CA VAL A 95 -5.00 0.81 -7.80
C VAL A 95 -5.52 1.65 -8.97
N GLU A 96 -6.84 1.71 -9.16
CA GLU A 96 -7.45 2.61 -10.14
C GLU A 96 -7.11 4.08 -9.84
N LEU A 97 -7.28 4.53 -8.60
CA LEU A 97 -6.94 5.90 -8.18
C LEU A 97 -5.45 6.18 -8.31
N TYR A 98 -4.58 5.24 -7.93
CA TYR A 98 -3.14 5.37 -8.11
C TYR A 98 -2.76 5.60 -9.58
N ASN A 99 -3.33 4.82 -10.51
CA ASN A 99 -3.04 4.96 -11.93
C ASN A 99 -3.52 6.30 -12.52
N VAL A 100 -4.64 6.84 -12.02
CA VAL A 100 -5.12 8.17 -12.42
C VAL A 100 -4.09 9.25 -12.05
N LEU A 101 -3.53 9.19 -10.83
CA LEU A 101 -2.54 10.17 -10.36
C LEU A 101 -1.23 10.17 -11.16
N LEU A 102 -0.83 9.02 -11.73
CA LEU A 102 0.38 8.94 -12.57
C LEU A 102 0.16 9.34 -14.03
N SER A 103 -1.09 9.58 -14.43
CA SER A 103 -1.44 9.97 -15.79
C SER A 103 -1.61 11.49 -15.95
N GLU A 104 -1.44 12.25 -14.87
CA GLU A 104 -1.44 13.72 -14.80
C GLU A 104 -0.02 14.29 -14.88
#